data_AF-A0A4P6V6M4-F1
#
_entry.id   AF-A0A4P6V6M4-F1
#
_cell.length_a   1.000
_cell.length_b   1.000
_cell.length_c   1.000
_cell.angle_alpha   90.00
_cell.angle_beta   90.00
_cell.angle_gamma   90.00
#
_symmetry.space_group_name_H-M   'P 1'
#
loop_
_entity.id
_entity.type
_entity.pdbx_description
1 polymer ?
#
loop_
_entity_poly.entity_id
_entity_poly.type
_entity_poly.pdbx_seq_one_letter_code
_entity_poly.pdbx_strand_id
1 'polypeptide(L)'
;MARRDFVAELFNRAVGQLAHERLEVRLGAVYILQQIAEDFPDLSKPVHRLLAAHLRENAIEYGDSEPPLDIKEIMEFVEIWLHPSEQDRRT
;
A
#
# COMPACT_ATOMS: atom_id res chain seq x y z
N MET A 1 12.89 21.71 -2.16
CA MET A 1 13.20 20.53 -3.00
C MET A 1 13.48 19.29 -2.14
N ALA A 2 14.28 19.39 -1.07
CA ALA A 2 14.61 18.28 -0.17
C ALA A 2 13.46 17.36 0.32
N ARG A 3 12.27 17.89 0.67
CA ARG A 3 11.15 17.06 1.16
C ARG A 3 10.59 16.12 0.09
N ARG A 4 10.48 16.58 -1.17
CA ARG A 4 9.90 15.78 -2.26
C ARG A 4 10.85 14.67 -2.69
N ASP A 5 12.14 14.97 -2.75
CA ASP A 5 13.18 14.01 -3.10
C ASP A 5 13.31 12.92 -2.02
N PHE A 6 13.22 13.31 -0.75
CA PHE A 6 13.19 12.37 0.38
C PHE A 6 11.98 11.42 0.33
N VAL A 7 10.78 11.95 0.05
CA VAL A 7 9.56 11.12 -0.07
C VAL A 7 9.65 10.18 -1.28
N ALA A 8 10.22 10.63 -2.40
CA ALA A 8 10.46 9.78 -3.55
C ALA A 8 11.44 8.63 -3.23
N GLU A 9 12.50 8.90 -2.46
CA GLU A 9 13.43 7.85 -2.01
C GLU A 9 12.73 6.86 -1.07
N LEU A 10 11.96 7.35 -0.09
CA LEU A 10 11.22 6.51 0.84
C LEU A 10 10.20 5.64 0.11
N PHE A 11 9.47 6.21 -0.84
CA PHE A 11 8.53 5.49 -1.71
C PHE A 11 9.25 4.37 -2.47
N ASN A 12 10.35 4.67 -3.17
CA ASN A 12 11.09 3.67 -3.94
C ASN A 12 11.64 2.55 -3.06
N ARG A 13 12.12 2.88 -1.86
CA ARG A 13 12.60 1.90 -0.88
C ARG A 13 11.46 0.97 -0.42
N ALA A 14 10.31 1.52 -0.07
CA ALA A 14 9.15 0.74 0.35
C ALA A 14 8.66 -0.18 -0.79
N VAL A 15 8.59 0.31 -2.02
CA VAL A 15 8.25 -0.52 -3.19
C VAL A 15 9.20 -1.70 -3.34
N GLY A 16 10.52 -1.49 -3.21
CA GLY A 16 11.50 -2.56 -3.28
C GLY A 16 11.39 -3.59 -2.14
N GLN A 17 10.77 -3.23 -1.03
CA GLN A 17 10.59 -4.09 0.14
C GLN A 17 9.31 -4.93 0.12
N LEU A 18 8.36 -4.65 -0.79
CA LEU A 18 7.12 -5.43 -0.93
C LEU A 18 7.35 -6.90 -1.31
N ALA A 19 8.47 -7.23 -1.97
CA ALA A 19 8.81 -8.61 -2.34
C ALA A 19 9.83 -9.25 -1.38
N HIS A 20 10.07 -8.67 -0.21
CA HIS A 20 11.07 -9.17 0.73
C HIS A 20 10.63 -10.49 1.37
N GLU A 21 11.58 -11.43 1.59
CA GLU A 21 11.27 -12.76 2.14
C GLU A 21 10.68 -12.70 3.56
N ARG A 22 11.16 -11.74 4.37
CA ARG A 22 10.72 -11.48 5.75
C ARG A 22 9.41 -10.69 5.81
N LEU A 23 8.40 -11.22 6.50
CA LEU A 23 7.08 -10.61 6.66
C LEU A 23 7.15 -9.22 7.29
N GLU A 24 7.96 -9.04 8.33
CA GLU A 24 8.13 -7.77 9.03
C GLU A 24 8.68 -6.65 8.14
N VAL A 25 9.45 -7.01 7.10
CA VAL A 25 9.97 -6.03 6.13
C VAL A 25 8.87 -5.64 5.14
N ARG A 26 8.09 -6.61 4.65
CA ARG A 26 6.95 -6.33 3.76
C ARG A 26 5.89 -5.49 4.48
N LEU A 27 5.56 -5.84 5.71
CA LEU A 27 4.58 -5.12 6.51
C LEU A 27 5.03 -3.67 6.79
N GLY A 28 6.31 -3.47 7.13
CA GLY A 28 6.87 -2.13 7.26
C GLY A 28 6.77 -1.30 5.98
N ALA A 29 6.99 -1.93 4.82
CA ALA A 29 6.81 -1.26 3.53
C ALA A 29 5.36 -0.86 3.25
N VAL A 30 4.39 -1.73 3.58
CA VAL A 30 2.96 -1.45 3.44
C VAL A 30 2.58 -0.23 4.29
N TYR A 31 2.96 -0.20 5.57
CA TYR A 31 2.63 0.94 6.44
C TYR A 31 3.30 2.24 6.01
N ILE A 32 4.54 2.19 5.50
CA ILE A 32 5.19 3.39 4.94
C ILE A 32 4.42 3.89 3.72
N LEU A 33 3.95 3.01 2.83
CA LEU A 33 3.18 3.40 1.65
C LEU A 33 1.83 3.99 2.03
N GLN A 34 1.12 3.40 3.00
CA GLN A 34 -0.13 3.94 3.54
C GLN A 34 0.08 5.34 4.13
N GLN A 35 1.11 5.50 4.97
CA GLN A 35 1.43 6.80 5.55
C GLN A 35 1.79 7.84 4.48
N ILE A 36 2.53 7.46 3.43
CA ILE A 36 2.80 8.37 2.30
C ILE A 36 1.50 8.80 1.60
N ALA A 37 0.55 7.89 1.41
CA ALA A 37 -0.73 8.21 0.79
C ALA A 37 -1.60 9.16 1.64
N GLU A 38 -1.51 9.06 2.97
CA GLU A 38 -2.21 9.92 3.92
C GLU A 38 -1.54 11.31 4.01
N ASP A 39 -0.21 11.35 4.16
CA ASP A 39 0.55 12.59 4.34
C ASP A 39 0.70 13.41 3.04
N PHE A 40 0.60 12.75 1.87
CA PHE A 40 0.81 13.35 0.55
C PHE A 40 -0.35 13.01 -0.41
N PRO A 41 -1.42 13.83 -0.46
CA PRO A 41 -2.60 13.56 -1.26
C PRO A 41 -2.33 13.36 -2.77
N ASP A 42 -1.28 13.99 -3.31
CA ASP A 42 -0.86 13.81 -4.70
C ASP A 42 -0.25 12.42 -4.98
N LEU A 43 0.21 11.72 -3.95
CA LEU A 43 0.75 10.36 -4.01
C LEU A 43 -0.28 9.29 -3.63
N SER A 44 -1.40 9.67 -3.02
CA SER A 44 -2.46 8.73 -2.64
C SER A 44 -2.90 7.83 -3.79
N LYS A 45 -3.31 8.40 -4.93
CA LYS A 45 -3.74 7.61 -6.10
C LYS A 45 -2.63 6.70 -6.67
N PRO A 46 -1.37 7.17 -6.87
CA PRO A 46 -0.26 6.31 -7.23
C PRO A 46 -0.03 5.13 -6.28
N VAL A 47 -0.06 5.35 -4.96
CA VAL A 47 0.10 4.29 -3.94
C VAL A 47 -0.98 3.23 -4.10
N HIS A 48 -2.26 3.61 -4.12
CA HIS A 48 -3.37 2.66 -4.23
C HIS A 48 -3.30 1.84 -5.52
N ARG A 49 -2.93 2.46 -6.65
CA ARG A 49 -2.76 1.75 -7.92
C ARG A 49 -1.60 0.76 -7.89
N LEU A 50 -0.49 1.12 -7.27
CA LEU A 50 0.66 0.24 -7.11
C LEU A 50 0.29 -0.98 -6.26
N LEU A 51 -0.36 -0.75 -5.13
CA LEU A 51 -0.80 -1.82 -4.23
C LEU A 51 -1.86 -2.73 -4.87
N ALA A 52 -2.82 -2.18 -5.61
CA ALA A 52 -3.78 -2.97 -6.38
C ALA A 52 -3.12 -3.75 -7.53
N ALA A 53 -2.06 -3.22 -8.15
CA ALA A 53 -1.27 -3.96 -9.13
C ALA A 53 -0.48 -5.10 -8.46
N HIS A 54 0.11 -4.84 -7.30
CA HIS A 54 0.83 -5.83 -6.50
C HIS A 54 -0.08 -7.01 -6.12
N LEU A 55 -1.32 -6.76 -5.68
CA LEU A 55 -2.30 -7.83 -5.43
C LEU A 55 -2.66 -8.64 -6.67
N ARG A 56 -2.75 -8.01 -7.84
CA ARG A 56 -3.09 -8.70 -9.11
C ARG A 56 -1.93 -9.55 -9.63
N GLU A 57 -0.70 -9.06 -9.51
CA GLU A 57 0.50 -9.82 -9.89
C GLU A 57 0.75 -10.98 -8.92
N ASN A 58 0.52 -10.73 -7.63
CA ASN A 58 0.55 -11.73 -6.58
C ASN A 58 -0.87 -12.25 -6.33
N ALA A 59 -1.62 -12.56 -7.40
CA ALA A 59 -2.87 -13.30 -7.31
C ALA A 59 -2.55 -14.73 -6.83
N ILE A 60 -2.16 -14.81 -5.56
CA ILE A 60 -1.82 -15.99 -4.83
C ILE A 60 -3.18 -16.56 -4.44
N GLU A 61 -3.51 -17.69 -5.04
CA GLU A 61 -4.62 -18.49 -4.58
C GLU A 61 -4.25 -19.03 -3.19
N TYR A 62 -4.71 -18.36 -2.15
CA TYR A 62 -4.51 -18.81 -0.77
C TYR A 62 -5.29 -20.11 -0.48
N GLY A 63 -6.17 -20.54 -1.39
CA GLY A 63 -7.00 -21.72 -1.20
C GLY A 63 -7.86 -21.57 0.06
N ASP A 64 -7.78 -22.57 0.95
CA ASP A 64 -8.40 -22.53 2.28
C ASP A 64 -7.54 -21.81 3.34
N SER A 65 -6.34 -21.35 2.98
CA SER A 65 -5.45 -20.63 3.90
C SER A 65 -5.78 -19.14 3.93
N GLU A 66 -5.52 -18.49 5.05
CA GLU A 66 -5.63 -17.03 5.13
C GLU A 66 -4.46 -16.35 4.40
N PRO A 67 -4.70 -15.18 3.76
CA PRO A 67 -3.62 -14.39 3.21
C PRO A 67 -2.61 -13.97 4.29
N PRO A 68 -1.32 -13.82 3.95
CA PRO A 68 -0.33 -13.19 4.81
C PRO A 68 -0.80 -11.82 5.31
N LEU A 69 -0.35 -11.42 6.50
CA LEU A 69 -0.80 -10.17 7.12
C LEU A 69 -0.55 -8.95 6.23
N ASP A 70 0.61 -8.87 5.58
CA ASP A 70 0.92 -7.78 4.66
C ASP A 70 -0.07 -7.68 3.48
N ILE A 71 -0.56 -8.82 2.98
CA ILE A 71 -1.57 -8.85 1.93
C ILE A 71 -2.93 -8.40 2.46
N LYS A 72 -3.33 -8.82 3.66
CA LYS A 72 -4.58 -8.37 4.30
C LYS A 72 -4.61 -6.85 4.47
N GLU A 73 -3.51 -6.27 4.96
CA GLU A 73 -3.37 -4.81 5.10
C GLU A 73 -3.47 -4.09 3.75
N ILE A 74 -2.88 -4.67 2.69
CA ILE A 74 -3.01 -4.11 1.35
C ILE A 74 -4.45 -4.19 0.84
N MET A 75 -5.14 -5.31 1.06
CA MET A 75 -6.53 -5.51 0.65
C MET A 75 -7.45 -4.50 1.33
N GLU A 76 -7.35 -4.37 2.66
CA GLU A 76 -8.16 -3.42 3.44
C GLU A 76 -7.93 -1.98 2.97
N PHE A 77 -6.67 -1.59 2.79
CA PHE A 77 -6.31 -0.24 2.35
C PHE A 77 -6.83 0.08 0.94
N VAL A 78 -6.72 -0.87 0.00
CA VAL A 78 -7.25 -0.70 -1.36
C VAL A 78 -8.77 -0.69 -1.38
N GLU A 79 -9.42 -1.52 -0.56
CA GLU A 79 -10.88 -1.61 -0.46
C GLU A 79 -11.51 -0.29 0.00
N ILE A 80 -10.96 0.32 1.05
CA ILE A 80 -11.39 1.63 1.56
C ILE A 80 -11.36 2.69 0.45
N TRP A 81 -10.33 2.68 -0.38
CA TRP A 81 -10.19 3.65 -1.47
C TRP A 81 -11.14 3.41 -2.65
N LEU A 82 -11.49 2.15 -2.94
CA LEU A 82 -12.45 1.79 -3.98
C LEU A 82 -13.90 2.04 -3.54
N HIS A 83 -14.16 1.91 -2.24
CA HIS A 83 -15.47 2.06 -1.62
C HIS A 83 -15.44 3.07 -0.48
N PRO A 84 -15.12 4.36 -0.76
CA PRO A 84 -15.05 5.37 0.29
C PRO A 84 -16.43 5.57 0.89
N SER A 85 -16.48 5.61 2.21
CA SER A 85 -17.72 5.73 2.97
C SER A 85 -18.42 7.05 2.63
N GLU A 86 -19.74 7.13 2.82
CA GLU A 86 -20.51 8.36 2.57
C GLU A 86 -20.07 9.53 3.47
N GLN A 87 -19.38 9.24 4.59
CA GLN A 87 -18.80 10.25 5.48
C GLN A 87 -17.53 10.88 4.90
N ASP A 88 -16.72 10.13 4.12
CA ASP A 88 -15.49 10.64 3.50
C ASP A 88 -15.74 11.56 2.30
N ARG A 89 -16.92 11.48 1.69
CA ARG A 89 -17.30 12.28 0.49
C ARG A 89 -17.76 13.71 0.80
N ARG A 90 -17.83 14.10 2.08
CA ARG A 90 -18.41 15.39 2.53
C ARG A 90 -17.38 16.46 2.94
N THR A 91 -16.10 16.22 2.69
CA THR A 91 -14.99 17.16 2.92
C THR A 91 -14.28 17.49 1.63
#